data_AF-A0A383BLY6-F1
#
_entry.id   AF-A0A383BLY6-F1
#
_cell.length_a   1.000
_cell.length_b   1.000
_cell.length_c   1.000
_cell.angle_alpha   90.00
_cell.angle_beta   90.00
_cell.angle_gamma   90.00
#
_symmetry.space_group_name_H-M   'P 1'
#
loop_
_entity.id
_entity.type
_entity.pdbx_description
1 polymer ?
#
loop_
_entity_poly.entity_id
_entity_poly.type
_entity_poly.pdbx_seq_one_letter_code
_entity_poly.pdbx_strand_id
1 'polypeptide(L)' 'MSDFKDVTTDQAFTKKTLYGRDGEMTYSGALSFLRRKYTKELEGVDIAVSG' A
#
# COMPACT_ATOMS: atom_id res chain seq x y z
N MET A 1 22.71 8.02 -4.02
CA MET A 1 22.16 6.75 -3.53
C MET A 1 21.32 7.13 -2.32
N SER A 2 19.99 7.22 -2.46
CA SER A 2 19.13 7.49 -1.30
C SER A 2 19.26 6.30 -0.35
N ASP A 3 19.76 6.55 0.85
CA ASP A 3 19.83 5.53 1.89
C ASP A 3 18.43 4.91 2.08
N PHE A 4 18.37 3.60 2.33
CA PHE A 4 17.13 2.84 2.59
C PHE A 4 16.27 3.41 3.74
N LYS A 5 16.77 4.43 4.44
CA LYS A 5 16.08 5.17 5.51
C LYS A 5 14.79 5.85 5.07
N ASP A 6 14.66 6.20 3.78
CA ASP A 6 13.49 6.91 3.25
C ASP A 6 12.51 6.01 2.48
N VAL A 7 12.77 4.69 2.38
CA VAL A 7 11.86 3.75 1.72
C VAL A 7 10.76 3.33 2.69
N THR A 8 9.58 3.93 2.54
CA THR A 8 8.38 3.50 3.26
C THR A 8 7.84 2.19 2.64
N THR A 9 8.12 1.06 3.30
CA THR A 9 7.57 -0.26 2.94
C THR A 9 6.16 -0.45 3.52
N ASP A 10 5.49 -1.54 3.14
CA ASP A 10 4.19 -1.97 3.68
C ASP A 10 3.08 -0.94 3.47
N GLN A 11 3.00 -0.38 2.26
CA GLN A 11 2.08 0.70 1.93
C GLN A 11 0.61 0.31 2.14
N ALA A 12 0.29 -0.98 2.07
CA ALA A 12 -1.04 -1.48 2.38
C ALA A 12 -1.52 -1.06 3.77
N PHE A 13 -0.61 -0.88 4.75
CA PHE A 13 -0.92 -0.49 6.12
C PHE A 13 -0.46 0.93 6.47
N THR A 14 0.60 1.43 5.85
CA THR A 14 1.22 2.72 6.22
C THR A 14 0.68 3.90 5.41
N LYS A 15 0.08 3.66 4.25
CA LYS A 15 -0.41 4.72 3.36
C LYS A 15 -1.65 5.39 3.93
N LYS A 16 -1.60 6.73 4.00
CA LYS A 16 -2.71 7.56 4.51
C LYS A 16 -3.79 7.83 3.47
N THR A 17 -3.44 7.78 2.18
CA THR A 17 -4.34 8.07 1.06
C THR A 17 -4.78 6.79 0.35
N LEU A 18 -5.91 6.85 -0.35
CA LEU A 18 -6.33 5.78 -1.27
C LEU A 18 -5.47 5.77 -2.55
N TYR A 19 -4.97 6.93 -2.98
CA TYR A 19 -4.33 7.07 -4.29
C TYR A 19 -2.80 6.95 -4.24
N GLY A 20 -2.21 6.54 -5.35
CA GLY A 20 -0.77 6.41 -5.56
C GLY A 20 -0.22 5.01 -5.23
N ARG A 21 1.01 4.75 -5.68
CA ARG A 21 1.76 3.53 -5.41
C ARG A 21 3.20 3.86 -5.05
N ASP A 22 3.70 3.22 -4.01
CA ASP A 22 5.09 3.36 -3.57
C ASP A 22 5.91 2.18 -4.08
N GLY A 23 7.22 2.40 -4.24
CA GLY A 23 8.17 1.35 -4.60
C GLY A 23 8.30 0.36 -3.45
N GLU A 24 8.12 -0.93 -3.74
CA GLU A 24 8.27 -2.00 -2.75
C GLU A 24 9.11 -3.14 -3.31
N MET A 25 9.85 -3.81 -2.41
CA MET A 25 10.63 -4.98 -2.77
C MET A 25 9.69 -6.09 -3.20
N THR A 26 9.86 -6.60 -4.42
CA THR A 26 8.95 -7.59 -5.02
C THR A 26 8.82 -8.86 -4.17
N TYR A 27 9.89 -9.19 -3.43
CA TYR A 27 9.99 -10.37 -2.57
C TYR A 27 9.61 -10.11 -1.10
N SER A 28 9.14 -8.91 -0.74
CA SER A 28 8.80 -8.55 0.65
C SER A 28 7.53 -7.68 0.71
N GLY A 29 7.25 -7.14 1.90
CA GLY A 29 6.13 -6.25 2.18
C GLY A 29 4.76 -6.91 2.30
N ALA A 30 3.76 -6.11 2.66
CA ALA A 30 2.37 -6.52 2.87
C ALA A 30 1.71 -7.07 1.60
N LEU A 31 1.11 -8.26 1.69
CA LEU A 31 0.57 -9.03 0.56
C LEU A 31 -0.93 -8.79 0.29
N SER A 32 -1.40 -7.56 0.44
CA SER A 32 -2.74 -7.23 -0.07
C SER A 32 -2.78 -7.29 -1.61
N PHE A 33 -3.98 -7.41 -2.17
CA PHE A 33 -4.16 -7.44 -3.63
C PHE A 33 -3.52 -6.20 -4.27
N LEU A 34 -2.51 -6.41 -5.13
CA LEU A 34 -1.70 -5.37 -5.77
C LEU A 34 -1.16 -4.29 -4.79
N ARG A 35 -0.86 -4.67 -3.54
CA ARG A 35 -0.34 -3.77 -2.49
C ARG A 35 -1.27 -2.59 -2.16
N ARG A 36 -2.58 -2.77 -2.40
CA ARG A 36 -3.60 -1.76 -2.11
C ARG A 36 -3.88 -1.64 -0.61
N LYS A 37 -4.39 -0.47 -0.19
CA LYS A 37 -4.67 -0.16 1.22
C LYS A 37 -5.60 -1.22 1.82
N TYR A 38 -5.18 -1.80 2.93
CA TYR A 38 -5.97 -2.78 3.68
C TYR A 38 -6.79 -2.03 4.73
N THR A 39 -8.03 -1.69 4.38
CA THR A 39 -8.94 -0.94 5.25
C THR A 39 -10.39 -1.38 5.04
N LYS A 40 -11.24 -1.09 6.02
CA LYS A 40 -12.70 -1.19 5.91
C LYS A 40 -13.38 0.16 5.69
N GLU A 41 -12.61 1.25 5.66
CA GLU A 41 -13.10 2.58 5.32
C GLU A 41 -13.31 2.66 3.80
N LEU A 42 -14.56 2.87 3.38
CA LEU A 42 -14.96 2.85 1.95
C LEU A 42 -15.30 4.23 1.40
N GLU A 43 -15.23 5.28 2.20
CA GLU A 43 -15.52 6.64 1.75
C GLU A 43 -14.53 7.04 0.63
N GLY A 44 -15.08 7.42 -0.53
CA GLY A 44 -14.29 7.81 -1.71
C GLY A 44 -13.54 6.67 -2.41
N VAL A 45 -13.84 5.40 -2.10
CA VAL A 45 -13.29 4.23 -2.80
C VAL A 45 -14.13 3.90 -4.03
N ASP A 46 -13.49 3.79 -5.20
CA ASP A 46 -14.18 3.37 -6.43
C ASP A 46 -14.42 1.85 -6.50
N ILE A 47 -13.44 1.05 -6.06
CA ILE A 47 -13.48 -0.42 -6.11
C ILE A 47 -12.91 -1.00 -4.82
N ALA A 48 -13.67 -1.92 -4.21
CA ALA A 48 -13.21 -2.74 -3.10
C ALA A 48 -12.87 -4.16 -3.58
N VAL A 49 -11.73 -4.69 -3.14
CA VAL A 49 -11.35 -6.09 -3.35
C VAL A 49 -11.55 -6.84 -2.04
N SER A 50 -12.40 -7.86 -2.07
CA SER A 50 -12.64 -8.77 -0.96
C SER A 50 -12.47 -10.21 -1.41
N GLY A 51 -12.12 -11.08 -0.47
CA GLY A 51 -12.17 -12.54 -0.62
C GLY A 51 -13.34 -13.14 0.13
#